data_AF-A0A6J4SVF6-F1
#
_entry.id   AF-A0A6J4SVF6-F1
#
_cell.length_a   1.000
_cell.length_b   1.000
_cell.length_c   1.000
_cell.angle_alpha   90.00
_cell.angle_beta   90.00
_cell.angle_gamma   90.00
#
_symmetry.space_group_name_H-M   'P 1'
#
loop_
_entity.id
_entity.type
_entity.pdbx_description
1 polymer ?
#
loop_
_entity_poly.entity_id
_entity_poly.type
_entity_poly.pdbx_seq_one_letter_code
_entity_poly.pdbx_strand_id
1 'polypeptide(L)' 'MRDDVTKRLMWSGLVAAMGALSSLAAAKAAAGIWRGVFNEDPPE' A
#
# COMPACT_ATOMS: atom_id res chain seq x y z
N MET A 1 -18.13 25.54 1.48
CA MET A 1 -17.15 25.93 0.45
C MET A 1 -15.70 25.70 0.88
N ARG A 2 -15.14 26.36 1.92
CA ARG A 2 -13.76 26.04 2.40
C ARG A 2 -13.64 24.62 2.97
N ASP A 3 -14.57 24.23 3.84
CA ASP A 3 -14.56 22.91 4.48
C ASP A 3 -14.65 21.75 3.46
N ASP A 4 -15.37 21.96 2.36
CA ASP A 4 -15.54 20.93 1.32
C ASP A 4 -14.24 20.69 0.55
N VAL A 5 -13.47 21.76 0.28
CA VAL A 5 -12.16 21.65 -0.37
C VAL A 5 -11.16 20.96 0.56
N THR A 6 -11.11 21.34 1.84
CA THR A 6 -10.25 20.70 2.83
C THR A 6 -10.57 19.21 2.99
N LYS A 7 -11.86 18.85 3.08
CA LYS A 7 -12.28 17.44 3.18
C LYS A 7 -11.89 16.64 1.93
N ARG A 8 -12.03 17.20 0.73
CA ARG A 8 -11.61 16.54 -0.51
C ARG A 8 -10.10 16.32 -0.58
N LEU A 9 -9.31 17.30 -0.14
CA LEU A 9 -7.85 17.17 -0.06
C LEU A 9 -7.41 16.12 0.96
N MET A 10 -8.05 16.10 2.14
CA MET A 10 -7.78 15.08 3.16
C MET A 10 -8.15 13.69 2.64
N TRP A 11 -9.28 13.55 1.95
CA TRP A 11 -9.69 12.30 1.34
C TRP A 11 -8.72 11.82 0.27
N SER A 12 -8.35 12.68 -0.69
CA SER A 12 -7.41 12.30 -1.75
C SER A 12 -6.03 11.97 -1.18
N GLY A 13 -5.56 12.71 -0.19
CA GLY A 13 -4.32 12.44 0.53
C GLY A 13 -4.35 11.08 1.24
N LEU A 14 -5.45 10.79 1.95
CA LEU A 14 -5.63 9.51 2.64
C LEU A 14 -5.67 8.34 1.64
N VAL A 15 -6.44 8.47 0.56
CA VAL A 15 -6.54 7.44 -0.49
C VAL A 15 -5.18 7.18 -1.14
N ALA A 16 -4.43 8.25 -1.47
CA ALA A 16 -3.10 8.12 -2.05
C ALA A 16 -2.12 7.43 -1.09
N ALA A 17 -2.11 7.83 0.18
CA ALA A 17 -1.26 7.22 1.21
C ALA A 17 -1.61 5.74 1.40
N MET A 18 -2.90 5.41 1.49
CA MET A 18 -3.37 4.03 1.62
C MET A 18 -3.02 3.19 0.39
N GLY A 19 -3.12 3.75 -0.82
CA GLY A 19 -2.72 3.08 -2.05
C GLY A 19 -1.23 2.73 -2.06
N ALA A 20 -0.37 3.70 -1.73
CA ALA A 20 1.07 3.49 -1.64
C ALA A 20 1.45 2.45 -0.57
N LEU A 21 0.82 2.53 0.61
CA LEU A 21 1.01 1.56 1.69
C LEU A 21 0.55 0.16 1.29
N SER A 22 -0.59 0.05 0.60
CA SER A 22 -1.13 -1.22 0.10
C SER A 22 -0.14 -1.91 -0.85
N SER A 23 0.43 -1.17 -1.80
CA SER A 23 1.43 -1.73 -2.74
C SER A 23 2.65 -2.28 -2.00
N LEU A 24 3.18 -1.55 -1.02
CA LEU A 24 4.30 -2.03 -0.22
C LEU A 24 3.92 -3.25 0.62
N ALA A 25 2.76 -3.22 1.27
CA ALA A 25 2.26 -4.34 2.07
C ALA A 25 2.06 -5.60 1.22
N ALA A 26 1.51 -5.46 0.01
CA ALA A 26 1.33 -6.56 -0.93
C ALA A 26 2.66 -7.18 -1.33
N ALA A 27 3.66 -6.37 -1.70
CA ALA A 27 4.99 -6.86 -2.05
C ALA A 27 5.65 -7.61 -0.87
N LYS A 28 5.56 -7.05 0.34
CA LYS A 28 6.09 -7.67 1.57
C LYS A 28 5.38 -8.98 1.89
N ALA A 29 4.06 -9.02 1.76
CA ALA A 29 3.27 -10.23 2.00
C ALA A 29 3.59 -11.32 0.98
N ALA A 30 3.65 -10.99 -0.31
CA ALA A 30 4.02 -11.92 -1.37
C ALA A 30 5.43 -12.51 -1.15
N ALA A 31 6.40 -11.65 -0.82
CA ALA A 31 7.75 -12.10 -0.48
C ALA A 31 7.78 -13.02 0.74
N GLY A 32 6.97 -12.73 1.76
CA GLY A 32 6.83 -13.59 2.94
C GLY A 32 6.24 -14.96 2.62
N ILE A 33 5.18 -15.00 1.80
CA ILE A 33 4.55 -16.25 1.35
C ILE A 33 5.54 -17.06 0.51
N TRP A 34 6.27 -16.41 -0.41
CA TRP A 34 7.26 -17.08 -1.26
C TRP A 34 8.34 -17.77 -0.42
N ARG A 35 8.95 -17.04 0.51
CA ARG A 35 9.92 -17.61 1.45
C ARG A 35 9.31 -18.75 2.28
N GLY A 36 8.06 -18.63 2.69
CA GLY A 36 7.37 -19.68 3.44
C GLY A 36 7.14 -20.97 2.64
N VAL A 37 6.84 -20.86 1.35
CA VAL A 37 6.53 -22.02 0.48
C VAL A 37 7.80 -22.64 -0.11
N PHE A 38 8.70 -21.81 -0.62
CA PHE A 38 9.86 -22.23 -1.40
C PHE A 38 11.18 -22.16 -0.62
N ASN A 39 11.21 -21.51 0.54
CA ASN A 39 12.39 -21.35 1.39
C ASN A 39 13.58 -20.68 0.68
N GLU A 40 13.31 -19.88 -0.36
CA GLU A 40 14.25 -19.07 -1.13
C GLU A 40 13.75 -17.63 -1.25
N ASP A 41 14.61 -16.70 -1.67
CA ASP A 41 14.20 -15.31 -1.91
C ASP A 41 13.33 -15.19 -3.19
N PRO A 42 12.30 -14.33 -3.17
CA PRO A 42 11.46 -14.10 -4.35
C PRO A 42 12.28 -13.49 -5.50
N PRO A 43 11.95 -13.84 -6.76
CA PRO A 43 12.63 -13.29 -7.93
C PRO A 43 12.37 -11.78 -8.09
N GLU A 44 13.34 -11.06 -8.67
CA GLU A 44 13.29 -9.60 -8.94
C GLU A 44 12.42 -9.24 -10.16
#